data_AF-A0A6P8H615-F1
#
_entry.id   AF-A0A6P8H615-F1
#
_cell.length_a   1.000
_cell.length_b   1.000
_cell.length_c   1.000
_cell.angle_alpha   90.00
_cell.angle_beta   90.00
_cell.angle_gamma   90.00
#
_symmetry.space_group_name_H-M   'P 1'
#
loop_
_entity.id
_entity.type
_entity.pdbx_description
1 polymer ?
#
loop_
_entity_poly.entity_id
_entity_poly.type
_entity_poly.pdbx_seq_one_letter_code
_entity_poly.pdbx_strand_id
1 'polypeptide(L)'
;MADEQQSPSEKDGKLNQLPLSKIKTIMKSSPDLVNVSQDSVFLITKATELFVHHLTEAALKRGENKKQLTYKALSNLVDDEDNLQFLADIVPPKVLYKDYLASLKKDKSEAIEVDSSSSDSE
;
A
#
# COMPACT_ATOMS: atom_id res chain seq x y z
N MET A 1 -45.52 -23.66 0.86
CA MET A 1 -44.14 -23.60 1.34
C MET A 1 -43.28 -24.39 0.37
N ALA A 2 -42.73 -23.69 -0.61
CA ALA A 2 -41.65 -24.18 -1.46
C ALA A 2 -40.73 -22.98 -1.64
N ASP A 3 -39.53 -23.14 -1.09
CA ASP A 3 -38.46 -22.15 -1.01
C ASP A 3 -37.97 -21.81 -2.42
N GLU A 4 -37.97 -20.52 -2.74
CA GLU A 4 -37.58 -19.99 -4.05
C GLU A 4 -36.05 -19.90 -4.11
N GLN A 5 -35.41 -20.91 -4.71
CA GLN A 5 -33.99 -20.85 -5.06
C GLN A 5 -33.77 -19.82 -6.16
N GLN A 6 -33.43 -18.58 -5.78
CA GLN A 6 -32.86 -17.60 -6.70
C GLN A 6 -31.38 -17.90 -6.94
N SER A 7 -31.08 -18.15 -8.21
CA SER A 7 -29.74 -18.27 -8.78
C SER A 7 -28.95 -16.95 -8.65
N PRO A 8 -27.61 -16.98 -8.50
CA PRO A 8 -26.82 -15.76 -8.43
C PRO A 8 -26.82 -15.10 -9.81
N SER A 9 -27.36 -13.89 -9.86
CA SER A 9 -27.63 -13.11 -11.06
C SER A 9 -26.37 -12.68 -11.81
N GLU A 10 -26.34 -12.93 -13.11
CA GLU A 10 -25.35 -12.45 -14.11
C GLU A 10 -25.27 -10.91 -14.26
N LYS A 11 -25.92 -10.13 -13.40
CA LYS A 11 -25.97 -8.66 -13.48
C LYS A 11 -24.83 -7.95 -12.73
N ASP A 12 -24.07 -8.66 -11.90
CA ASP A 12 -22.98 -8.08 -11.11
C ASP A 12 -21.76 -7.65 -11.94
N GLY A 13 -21.59 -8.20 -13.14
CA GLY A 13 -20.45 -7.89 -14.04
C GLY A 13 -20.45 -6.46 -14.61
N LYS A 14 -21.50 -5.65 -14.36
CA LYS A 14 -21.57 -4.25 -14.85
C LYS A 14 -21.30 -3.19 -13.78
N LEU A 15 -21.34 -3.52 -12.49
CA LEU A 15 -21.21 -2.54 -11.40
C LEU A 15 -19.79 -2.42 -10.85
N ASN A 16 -19.04 -3.52 -10.90
CA ASN A 16 -17.63 -3.57 -10.54
C ASN A 16 -16.80 -4.02 -11.74
N GLN A 17 -15.69 -3.33 -11.96
CA GLN A 17 -14.67 -3.66 -12.96
C GLN A 17 -13.72 -4.76 -12.46
N LEU A 18 -13.55 -4.88 -11.13
CA LEU A 18 -12.73 -5.93 -10.55
C LEU A 18 -13.53 -7.22 -10.32
N PRO A 19 -12.97 -8.40 -10.64
CA PRO A 19 -13.68 -9.67 -10.47
C PRO A 19 -13.85 -10.02 -8.98
N LEU A 20 -15.11 -10.11 -8.53
CA LEU A 20 -15.49 -10.41 -7.14
C LEU A 20 -14.81 -11.69 -6.60
N SER A 21 -14.64 -12.71 -7.45
CA SER A 21 -14.00 -13.97 -7.06
C SER A 21 -12.55 -13.79 -6.63
N LYS A 22 -11.79 -12.91 -7.30
CA LYS A 22 -10.39 -12.61 -6.96
C LYS A 22 -10.30 -11.82 -5.67
N ILE A 23 -11.16 -10.82 -5.50
CA ILE A 23 -11.24 -10.04 -4.25
C ILE A 23 -11.58 -10.95 -3.08
N LYS A 24 -12.56 -11.84 -3.22
CA LYS A 24 -12.93 -12.82 -2.19
C LYS A 24 -11.76 -13.74 -1.82
N THR A 25 -10.98 -14.20 -2.78
CA THR A 25 -9.79 -15.02 -2.51
C THR A 25 -8.73 -14.25 -1.75
N ILE A 26 -8.45 -12.99 -2.11
CA ILE A 26 -7.50 -12.13 -1.41
C ILE A 26 -7.99 -11.87 0.02
N MET A 27 -9.27 -11.56 0.22
CA MET A 27 -9.82 -11.38 1.56
C MET A 27 -9.63 -12.62 2.45
N LYS A 28 -9.81 -13.83 1.88
CA LYS A 28 -9.65 -15.11 2.59
C LYS A 28 -8.20 -15.55 2.79
N SER A 29 -7.22 -14.87 2.22
CA SER A 29 -5.82 -15.17 2.51
C SER A 29 -5.40 -14.67 3.89
N SER A 30 -6.21 -13.82 4.53
CA SER A 30 -5.99 -13.42 5.92
C SER A 30 -6.42 -14.55 6.86
N PRO A 31 -5.53 -15.02 7.76
CA PRO A 31 -5.81 -16.15 8.64
C PRO A 31 -6.98 -15.91 9.60
N ASP A 32 -7.32 -14.65 9.89
CA ASP A 32 -8.36 -14.28 10.84
C ASP A 32 -9.76 -14.17 10.21
N LEU A 33 -9.86 -14.23 8.88
CA LEU A 33 -11.12 -14.07 8.13
C LEU A 33 -11.74 -15.43 7.78
N VAL A 34 -12.49 -16.00 8.73
CA VAL A 34 -13.18 -17.30 8.55
C VAL A 34 -14.35 -17.20 7.57
N ASN A 35 -15.21 -16.19 7.73
CA ASN A 35 -16.42 -16.01 6.95
C ASN A 35 -16.51 -14.58 6.40
N VAL A 36 -16.91 -14.47 5.14
CA VAL A 36 -17.08 -13.19 4.43
C VAL A 36 -18.42 -13.21 3.71
N SER A 37 -19.28 -12.24 4.01
CA SER A 37 -20.58 -12.08 3.35
C SER A 37 -20.42 -11.56 1.91
N GLN A 38 -21.41 -11.80 1.06
CA GLN A 38 -21.37 -11.34 -0.33
C GLN A 38 -21.36 -9.80 -0.42
N ASP A 39 -22.12 -9.13 0.44
CA ASP A 39 -22.19 -7.66 0.48
C ASP A 39 -20.85 -7.04 0.87
N SER A 40 -20.11 -7.65 1.80
CA SER A 40 -18.75 -7.20 2.15
C SER A 40 -17.78 -7.34 0.98
N VAL A 41 -17.85 -8.45 0.22
CA VAL A 41 -17.03 -8.62 -0.99
C VAL A 41 -17.37 -7.54 -2.02
N PHE A 42 -18.65 -7.25 -2.23
CA PHE A 42 -19.09 -6.22 -3.16
C PHE A 42 -18.57 -4.83 -2.75
N LEU A 43 -18.74 -4.45 -1.49
CA LEU A 43 -18.28 -3.15 -0.97
C LEU A 43 -16.76 -2.99 -1.07
N ILE A 44 -16.00 -4.01 -0.66
CA ILE A 44 -14.53 -3.98 -0.72
C ILE A 44 -14.05 -3.94 -2.17
N THR A 45 -14.73 -4.64 -3.08
CA THR A 45 -14.42 -4.54 -4.51
C THR A 45 -14.53 -3.09 -4.98
N LYS A 46 -15.63 -2.41 -4.61
CA LYS A 46 -15.82 -1.01 -5.01
C LYS A 46 -14.80 -0.07 -4.37
N ALA A 47 -14.51 -0.27 -3.08
CA ALA A 47 -13.50 0.49 -2.36
C ALA A 47 -12.11 0.30 -3.00
N THR A 48 -11.77 -0.92 -3.44
CA THR A 48 -10.48 -1.22 -4.09
C THR A 48 -10.35 -0.49 -5.44
N GLU A 49 -11.43 -0.42 -6.23
CA GLU A 49 -11.44 0.38 -7.46
C GLU A 49 -11.16 1.86 -7.18
N LEU A 50 -11.90 2.43 -6.22
CA LEU A 50 -11.72 3.83 -5.82
C LEU A 50 -10.33 4.10 -5.27
N PHE A 51 -9.78 3.15 -4.52
CA PHE A 51 -8.42 3.24 -3.99
C PHE A 51 -7.38 3.30 -5.11
N VAL A 52 -7.46 2.43 -6.12
CA VAL A 52 -6.53 2.46 -7.26
C VAL A 52 -6.63 3.77 -8.04
N HIS A 53 -7.85 4.27 -8.26
CA HIS A 53 -8.06 5.58 -8.89
C HIS A 53 -7.44 6.71 -8.07
N HIS A 54 -7.74 6.76 -6.76
CA HIS A 54 -7.21 7.77 -5.85
C HIS A 54 -5.68 7.75 -5.81
N LEU A 55 -5.07 6.58 -5.64
CA LEU A 55 -3.62 6.40 -5.59
C LEU A 55 -2.96 6.90 -6.89
N THR A 56 -3.54 6.57 -8.03
CA THR A 56 -3.03 6.98 -9.34
C THR A 56 -3.12 8.49 -9.54
N GLU A 57 -4.27 9.10 -9.23
CA GLU A 57 -4.45 10.56 -9.37
C GLU A 57 -3.57 11.35 -8.40
N ALA A 58 -3.46 10.92 -7.14
CA ALA A 58 -2.63 11.56 -6.14
C ALA A 58 -1.15 11.51 -6.54
N ALA A 59 -0.66 10.37 -7.02
CA ALA A 59 0.71 10.23 -7.45
C ALA A 59 1.01 11.04 -8.72
N LEU A 60 0.07 11.10 -9.68
CA LEU A 60 0.20 11.95 -10.87
C LEU A 60 0.26 13.45 -10.54
N LYS A 61 -0.47 13.91 -9.53
CA LYS A 61 -0.43 15.32 -9.08
C LYS A 61 0.93 15.72 -8.50
N ARG A 62 1.66 14.78 -7.91
CA ARG A 62 3.01 14.98 -7.36
C ARG A 62 4.14 14.81 -8.39
N GLY A 63 3.86 14.15 -9.51
CA GLY A 63 4.81 13.96 -10.59
C GLY A 63 5.08 15.25 -11.38
N GLU A 64 6.30 15.39 -11.89
CA GLU A 64 6.68 16.50 -12.78
C GLU A 64 5.87 16.51 -14.08
N ASN A 65 5.52 15.32 -14.60
CA ASN A 65 4.70 15.14 -15.79
C ASN A 65 3.31 14.59 -15.42
N LYS A 66 2.28 15.43 -15.57
CA LYS A 66 0.88 15.08 -15.27
C LYS A 66 0.27 14.01 -16.17
N LYS A 67 0.99 13.54 -17.20
CA LYS A 67 0.54 12.49 -18.12
C LYS A 67 1.25 11.15 -17.90
N GLN A 68 2.25 11.09 -17.02
CA GLN A 68 3.04 9.89 -16.80
C GLN A 68 3.23 9.64 -15.31
N LEU A 69 2.74 8.48 -14.86
CA LEU A 69 2.99 8.01 -13.49
C LEU A 69 4.43 7.50 -13.38
N THR A 70 5.19 8.05 -12.45
CA THR A 70 6.57 7.60 -12.17
C THR A 70 6.63 6.95 -10.80
N TYR A 71 7.52 5.96 -10.65
CA TYR A 71 7.72 5.29 -9.37
C TYR A 71 8.15 6.27 -8.28
N LYS A 72 9.01 7.25 -8.59
CA LYS A 72 9.45 8.27 -7.64
C LYS A 72 8.29 9.09 -7.08
N ALA A 73 7.32 9.47 -7.92
CA ALA A 73 6.15 10.19 -7.46
C ALA A 73 5.25 9.31 -6.56
N LEU A 74 5.15 8.01 -6.87
CA LEU A 74 4.39 7.05 -6.06
C LEU A 74 5.06 6.78 -4.71
N SER A 75 6.38 6.52 -4.67
CA SER A 75 7.10 6.26 -3.43
C SER A 75 7.06 7.48 -2.50
N ASN A 76 7.20 8.69 -3.05
CA ASN A 76 7.12 9.91 -2.25
C ASN A 76 5.69 10.16 -1.73
N LEU A 77 4.66 9.82 -2.51
CA LEU A 77 3.28 9.88 -2.03
C LEU A 77 3.06 8.96 -0.83
N VAL A 78 3.58 7.73 -0.92
CA VAL A 78 3.46 6.73 0.16
C VAL A 78 4.20 7.18 1.42
N ASP A 79 5.39 7.77 1.26
CA ASP A 79 6.24 8.25 2.37
C ASP A 79 5.64 9.46 3.10
N ASP A 80 4.92 10.33 2.38
CA ASP A 80 4.38 11.58 2.94
C ASP A 80 2.95 11.46 3.49
N GLU A 81 2.17 10.46 3.08
CA GLU A 81 0.75 10.32 3.46
C GLU A 81 0.55 9.18 4.46
N ASP A 82 0.22 9.52 5.71
CA ASP A 82 0.04 8.55 6.81
C ASP A 82 -0.97 7.44 6.48
N ASN A 83 -2.03 7.74 5.73
CA ASN A 83 -3.05 6.76 5.35
C ASN A 83 -2.58 5.78 4.27
N LEU A 84 -1.42 6.02 3.65
CA LEU A 84 -0.77 5.14 2.67
C LEU A 84 0.42 4.39 3.26
N GLN A 85 0.76 4.60 4.54
CA GLN A 85 1.93 4.01 5.18
C GLN A 85 1.93 2.48 5.20
N PHE A 86 0.76 1.85 5.09
CA PHE A 86 0.64 0.40 4.91
C PHE A 86 1.30 -0.11 3.61
N LEU A 87 1.65 0.78 2.67
CA LEU A 87 2.38 0.47 1.44
C LEU A 87 3.89 0.69 1.53
N ALA A 88 4.43 1.24 2.63
CA ALA A 88 5.84 1.62 2.72
C ALA A 88 6.80 0.46 2.39
N ASP A 89 6.49 -0.74 2.89
CA ASP A 89 7.29 -1.95 2.64
C ASP A 89 7.15 -2.48 1.20
N ILE A 90 6.07 -2.12 0.51
CA ILE A 90 5.76 -2.56 -0.85
C ILE A 90 6.28 -1.56 -1.89
N VAL A 91 6.30 -0.27 -1.57
CA VAL A 91 6.69 0.83 -2.46
C VAL A 91 7.75 1.74 -1.79
N PRO A 92 8.93 1.20 -1.43
CA PRO A 92 9.94 1.99 -0.75
C PRO A 92 10.59 3.05 -1.66
N PRO A 93 11.01 4.20 -1.12
CA PRO A 93 11.84 5.16 -1.85
C PRO A 93 13.15 4.51 -2.33
N LYS A 94 13.54 4.81 -3.58
CA LYS A 94 14.80 4.30 -4.14
C LYS A 94 15.98 5.08 -3.58
N VAL A 95 16.93 4.37 -2.97
CA VAL A 95 18.22 4.90 -2.53
C VAL A 95 19.35 4.31 -3.38
N LEU A 96 20.35 5.12 -3.73
CA LEU A 96 21.51 4.64 -4.47
C LEU A 96 22.44 3.87 -3.52
N TYR A 97 22.99 2.74 -3.98
CA TYR A 97 23.87 1.91 -3.15
C TYR A 97 25.05 2.68 -2.55
N LYS A 98 25.65 3.60 -3.32
CA LYS A 98 26.74 4.46 -2.85
C LYS A 98 26.31 5.37 -1.69
N ASP A 99 25.08 5.88 -1.74
CA ASP A 99 24.53 6.80 -0.74
C ASP A 99 24.16 6.02 0.53
N TYR A 100 23.60 4.82 0.37
CA TYR A 100 23.36 3.88 1.46
C TYR A 100 24.65 3.45 2.17
N LEU A 101 25.72 3.16 1.42
CA LEU A 101 27.03 2.87 2.02
C LEU A 101 27.61 4.07 2.78
N ALA A 102 27.37 5.29 2.29
CA ALA A 102 27.80 6.50 2.96
C ALA A 102 27.00 6.74 4.26
N SER A 103 25.68 6.51 4.26
CA SER A 103 24.87 6.61 5.47
C SER A 103 25.29 5.58 6.51
N LEU A 104 25.53 4.32 6.13
CA LEU A 104 26.04 3.30 7.06
C LEU A 104 27.39 3.67 7.68
N LYS A 105 28.29 4.30 6.92
CA LYS A 105 29.58 4.78 7.45
C LYS A 105 29.39 5.96 8.40
N LYS A 106 28.45 6.86 8.10
CA LYS A 106 28.11 8.02 8.93
C LYS A 106 27.47 7.59 10.25
N ASP A 107 26.48 6.71 10.20
CA ASP A 107 25.80 6.17 11.38
C ASP A 107 26.80 5.40 12.27
N LYS A 108 27.76 4.71 11.66
CA LYS A 108 28.86 4.03 12.37
C LYS A 108 29.87 4.99 12.98
N SER A 109 30.21 6.12 12.33
CA SER A 109 31.08 7.14 12.92
C SER A 109 30.39 7.90 14.06
N GLU A 110 29.11 8.23 13.91
CA GLU A 110 28.32 8.89 14.96
C GLU A 110 28.18 7.98 16.19
N ALA A 111 27.97 6.67 16.01
CA ALA A 111 27.95 5.72 17.13
C ALA A 111 29.31 5.56 17.86
N ILE A 112 30.44 5.79 17.17
CA ILE A 112 31.79 5.70 17.77
C ILE A 112 32.15 6.99 18.51
N GLU A 113 31.72 8.16 18.03
CA GLU A 113 32.02 9.45 18.67
C GLU A 113 31.28 9.63 20.01
N VAL A 114 30.06 9.11 20.14
CA VAL A 114 29.24 9.24 21.36
C VAL A 114 29.84 8.46 22.55
N ASP A 115 30.44 7.29 22.31
CA ASP A 115 31.06 6.46 23.36
C ASP A 115 32.38 7.07 23.90
N SER A 116 33.07 7.89 23.10
CA SER A 116 34.32 8.54 23.51
C SER A 116 34.15 9.80 24.38
N SER A 117 32.92 10.29 24.54
CA SER A 117 32.63 11.56 25.26
C SER A 117 32.23 11.39 26.73
N SER A 118 32.13 10.15 27.24
CA SER A 118 31.68 9.87 28.62
C SER A 118 32.81 9.51 29.61
N SER A 119 34.07 9.87 29.34
CA SER A 119 35.17 9.69 30.30
C SER A 119 36.15 10.85 30.24
N ASP A 120 35.77 11.98 30.83
CA ASP A 120 36.67 12.80 31.65
C ASP A 120 35.86 13.91 32.35
N SER A 121 36.21 14.18 33.62
CA SER A 121 35.61 15.11 34.63
C SER A 121 34.60 14.41 35.56
N GLU A 122 34.84 14.13 36.84
CA GLU A 122 35.91 14.43 37.84
C GLU A 122 35.95 13.30 38.89
#